data_AF-A0A5Q0GWK5-F1
#
_entry.id   AF-A0A5Q0GWK5-F1
#
_cell.length_a   1.000
_cell.length_b   1.000
_cell.length_c   1.000
_cell.angle_alpha   90.00
_cell.angle_beta   90.00
_cell.angle_gamma   90.00
#
_symmetry.space_group_name_H-M   'P 1'
#
loop_
_entity.id
_entity.type
_entity.pdbx_description
1 polymer ?
#
loop_
_entity_poly.entity_id
_entity_poly.type
_entity_poly.pdbx_seq_one_letter_code
_entity_poly.pdbx_strand_id
1 'polypeptide(L)' 'MEDSGPVDSQQPGETTDRRRTRRHADRVIALLEPLDGVELGEHDRRVIEWLATHDTSVVGTVASLLYRARAVDGAW' A
#
# COMPACT_ATOMS: atom_id res chain seq x y z
N MET A 1 -4.69 -41.12 0.25
CA MET A 1 -3.59 -40.81 1.19
C MET A 1 -2.47 -40.37 0.27
N GLU A 2 -2.14 -39.08 0.13
CA GLU A 2 -2.16 -37.92 1.04
C GLU A 2 -2.81 -36.72 0.33
N ASP A 3 -3.78 -36.07 0.97
CA ASP A 3 -3.63 -34.87 1.81
C ASP A 3 -3.67 -33.57 0.98
N SER A 4 -4.87 -33.28 0.46
CA SER A 4 -5.23 -31.91 0.07
C SER A 4 -5.44 -31.13 1.37
N GLY A 5 -4.36 -30.59 1.93
CA GLY A 5 -4.46 -29.62 3.02
C GLY A 5 -5.40 -28.49 2.60
N PRO A 6 -6.32 -28.03 3.48
CA PRO A 6 -7.21 -26.94 3.14
C PRO A 6 -6.36 -25.69 2.92
N VAL A 7 -6.27 -25.26 1.67
CA VAL A 7 -5.72 -23.95 1.26
C VAL A 7 -6.44 -22.87 2.07
N ASP A 8 -5.66 -22.28 2.97
CA ASP A 8 -5.88 -21.04 3.71
C ASP A 8 -7.34 -20.67 4.03
N SER A 9 -7.76 -21.12 5.22
CA SER A 9 -8.34 -20.27 6.28
C SER A 9 -9.05 -18.99 5.83
N GLN A 10 -10.08 -19.11 5.01
CA GLN A 10 -11.05 -18.05 4.83
C GLN A 10 -11.82 -17.88 6.15
N GLN A 11 -11.33 -17.02 7.04
CA GLN A 11 -12.02 -16.69 8.29
C GLN A 11 -13.36 -15.99 7.96
N PRO A 12 -14.51 -16.63 8.21
CA PRO A 12 -15.82 -16.03 8.01
C PRO A 12 -16.13 -15.19 9.24
N GLY A 13 -16.05 -13.86 9.11
CA GLY A 13 -16.39 -12.93 10.20
C GLY A 13 -15.60 -11.63 10.25
N GLU A 14 -14.65 -11.40 9.35
CA GLU A 14 -13.98 -10.11 9.27
C GLU A 14 -15.00 -9.05 8.80
N THR A 15 -15.36 -8.12 9.69
CA THR A 15 -16.28 -7.03 9.35
C THR A 15 -15.72 -6.28 8.14
N THR A 16 -16.59 -5.87 7.21
CA THR A 16 -16.21 -5.12 6.00
C THR A 16 -15.31 -3.92 6.31
N ASP A 17 -15.50 -3.32 7.49
CA ASP A 17 -14.72 -2.19 7.97
C ASP A 17 -13.28 -2.58 8.30
N ARG A 18 -13.06 -3.72 8.96
CA ARG A 18 -11.70 -4.21 9.26
C ARG A 18 -10.89 -4.48 7.98
N ARG A 19 -11.55 -5.05 6.96
CA ARG A 19 -10.93 -5.25 5.63
C ARG A 19 -10.61 -3.93 4.94
N ARG A 20 -11.50 -2.94 5.04
CA ARG A 20 -11.27 -1.60 4.48
C ARG A 20 -10.13 -0.88 5.20
N THR A 21 -10.09 -0.91 6.52
CA THR A 21 -8.99 -0.34 7.33
C THR A 21 -7.66 -1.00 6.99
N ARG A 22 -7.62 -2.33 6.87
CA ARG A 22 -6.39 -3.04 6.49
C ARG A 22 -5.92 -2.64 5.09
N ARG A 23 -6.82 -2.66 4.09
CA ARG A 23 -6.48 -2.24 2.72
C ARG A 23 -6.00 -0.80 2.65
N HIS A 24 -6.59 0.09 3.45
CA HIS A 24 -6.16 1.48 3.53
C HIS A 24 -4.75 1.58 4.11
N ALA A 25 -4.46 0.90 5.22
CA ALA A 25 -3.12 0.85 5.81
C ALA A 25 -2.08 0.28 4.82
N ASP A 26 -2.40 -0.82 4.13
CA ASP A 26 -1.52 -1.42 3.11
C ASP A 26 -1.21 -0.42 1.97
N ARG A 27 -2.19 0.40 1.57
CA ARG A 27 -2.04 1.44 0.54
C ARG A 27 -1.19 2.62 1.02
N VAL A 28 -1.35 3.06 2.27
CA VAL A 28 -0.50 4.09 2.88
C VAL A 28 0.95 3.61 2.91
N ILE A 29 1.18 2.38 3.37
CA ILE A 29 2.52 1.77 3.40
C ILE A 29 3.13 1.74 2.00
N ALA A 30 2.39 1.28 0.99
CA ALA A 30 2.88 1.19 -0.39
C ALA A 30 3.25 2.56 -1.00
N LEU A 31 2.57 3.64 -0.60
CA LEU A 31 2.89 5.00 -1.03
C LEU A 31 4.09 5.60 -0.29
N LEU A 32 4.30 5.21 0.97
CA LEU A 32 5.41 5.69 1.80
C LEU A 32 6.73 4.99 1.50
N GLU A 33 6.70 3.70 1.17
CA GLU A 33 7.89 2.88 0.92
C GLU A 33 8.88 3.51 -0.10
N PRO A 34 8.45 3.98 -1.30
CA PRO A 34 9.38 4.63 -2.23
C PRO A 34 9.89 6.01 -1.78
N LEU A 35 9.29 6.59 -0.74
CA LEU A 35 9.66 7.88 -0.15
C LEU A 35 10.53 7.72 1.11
N ASP A 36 10.99 6.51 1.42
CA ASP A 36 11.87 6.29 2.56
C ASP A 36 13.15 7.16 2.46
N GLY A 37 13.50 7.79 3.59
CA GLY A 37 14.57 8.77 3.68
C GLY A 37 14.23 10.18 3.17
N VAL A 38 13.02 10.42 2.64
CA VAL A 38 12.54 11.77 2.29
C VAL A 38 11.87 12.40 3.51
N GLU A 39 12.27 13.63 3.87
CA GLU A 39 11.58 14.39 4.91
C GLU A 39 10.22 14.86 4.39
N LEU A 40 9.15 14.26 4.92
CA LEU A 40 7.78 14.63 4.57
C LEU A 40 7.23 15.68 5.54
N GLY A 41 6.58 16.71 5.00
CA GLY A 41 5.83 17.69 5.76
C GLY A 41 4.46 17.17 6.20
N GLU A 42 3.73 17.98 6.96
CA GLU A 42 2.35 17.64 7.35
C GLU A 42 1.43 17.55 6.12
N HIS A 43 1.62 18.45 5.15
CA HIS A 43 0.83 18.45 3.92
C HIS A 43 1.06 17.17 3.10
N ASP A 44 2.31 16.74 2.93
CA ASP A 44 2.64 15.54 2.16
C ASP A 44 2.02 14.29 2.78
N ARG A 45 2.08 14.17 4.12
CA ARG A 45 1.42 13.09 4.86
C ARG A 45 -0.10 13.09 4.63
N ARG A 46 -0.74 14.26 4.66
CA ARG A 46 -2.18 14.39 4.35
C ARG A 46 -2.51 13.98 2.91
N VAL A 47 -1.63 14.32 1.96
CA VAL A 47 -1.79 13.91 0.55
C VAL A 47 -1.66 12.40 0.39
N ILE A 48 -0.71 11.77 1.07
CA ILE A 48 -0.53 10.30 1.06
C ILE A 48 -1.77 9.59 1.63
N GLU A 49 -2.27 10.06 2.78
CA GLU A 49 -3.50 9.55 3.39
C GLU A 49 -4.70 9.70 2.44
N TRP A 50 -4.85 10.86 1.80
CA TRP A 50 -5.88 11.10 0.79
C TRP A 50 -5.73 10.16 -0.42
N LEU A 51 -4.53 9.97 -0.95
CA LEU A 51 -4.26 9.07 -2.07
C LEU A 51 -4.64 7.62 -1.71
N ALA A 52 -4.37 7.18 -0.49
CA ALA A 52 -4.71 5.83 -0.03
C ALA A 52 -6.24 5.56 0.06
N THR A 53 -7.08 6.59 -0.03
CA THR A 53 -8.54 6.44 -0.14
C THR A 53 -9.00 6.01 -1.55
N HIS A 54 -8.16 6.18 -2.57
CA HIS A 54 -8.47 5.83 -3.94
C HIS A 54 -8.39 4.31 -4.21
N ASP A 55 -8.82 3.90 -5.40
CA ASP A 55 -8.76 2.52 -5.84
C ASP A 55 -7.33 1.97 -5.92
N THR A 56 -7.20 0.66 -5.75
CA THR A 56 -5.90 -0.03 -5.73
C THR A 56 -5.10 0.20 -7.02
N SER A 57 -5.76 0.33 -8.19
CA SER A 57 -5.08 0.60 -9.46
C SER A 57 -4.41 1.97 -9.49
N VAL A 58 -5.07 3.00 -8.94
CA VAL A 58 -4.53 4.36 -8.83
C VAL A 58 -3.35 4.36 -7.88
N VAL A 59 -3.53 3.82 -6.67
CA VAL A 59 -2.47 3.74 -5.66
C VAL A 59 -1.25 3.01 -6.19
N GLY A 60 -1.43 1.84 -6.79
CA GLY A 60 -0.33 1.05 -7.35
C GLY A 60 0.40 1.77 -8.49
N THR A 61 -0.32 2.53 -9.32
CA THR A 61 0.29 3.33 -10.39
C THR A 61 1.15 4.46 -9.83
N VAL A 62 0.65 5.20 -8.83
CA VAL A 62 1.41 6.28 -8.18
C VAL A 62 2.63 5.73 -7.46
N ALA A 63 2.48 4.67 -6.66
CA ALA A 63 3.61 4.02 -5.99
C ALA A 63 4.68 3.56 -7.01
N SER A 64 4.27 2.96 -8.12
CA SER A 64 5.17 2.57 -9.21
C SER A 64 5.92 3.75 -9.83
N LEU A 65 5.27 4.91 -10.00
CA LEU A 65 5.91 6.12 -10.50
C LEU A 65 6.95 6.67 -9.50
N LEU A 66 6.63 6.71 -8.21
CA LEU A 66 7.55 7.15 -7.16
C LEU A 66 8.79 6.25 -7.10
N TYR A 67 8.61 4.93 -7.18
CA TYR A 67 9.71 3.97 -7.26
C TYR A 67 10.62 4.23 -8.46
N ARG A 68 10.04 4.48 -9.64
CA ARG A 68 10.83 4.79 -10.85
C ARG A 68 11.57 6.12 -10.73
N ALA A 69 10.95 7.14 -10.16
CA ALA A 69 11.61 8.43 -9.93
C ALA A 69 12.81 8.27 -8.98
N ARG A 70 12.60 7.55 -7.86
CA ARG A 70 13.65 7.25 -6.87
C ARG A 70 14.83 6.50 -7.45
N ALA A 71 14.58 5.57 -8.38
CA ALA A 71 15.62 4.79 -9.06
C ALA A 71 16.49 5.66 -10.00
N VAL A 72 15.95 6.75 -10.54
CA VAL A 72 16.70 7.70 -11.39
C VAL A 72 17.58 8.62 -10.53
N ASP A 73 17.11 9.05 -9.36
CA ASP A 73 17.91 9.88 -8.44
C ASP A 73 19.08 9.12 -7.79
N GLY A 74 19.01 7.79 -7.66
CA GLY A 74 20.09 6.96 -7.14
C GLY A 74 21.22 6.65 -8.15
N ALA A 75 21.15 7.17 -9.36
CA ALA A 75 22.04 6.84 -10.48
C ALA A 75 23.18 7.85 -10.74
N TRP A 76 23.47 8.73 -9.77
CA TRP A 76 24.58 9.70 -9.84
C TRP A 76 25.61 9.46 -8.74
#